data_AF-A0A3D6BR46-F1
#
_entry.id   AF-A0A3D6BR46-F1
#
_cell.length_a   1.000
_cell.length_b   1.000
_cell.length_c   1.000
_cell.angle_alpha   90.00
_cell.angle_beta   90.00
_cell.angle_gamma   90.00
#
_symmetry.space_group_name_H-M   'P 1'
#
loop_
_entity.id
_entity.type
_entity.pdbx_description
1 polymer ?
#
loop_
_entity_poly.entity_id
_entity_poly.type
_entity_poly.pdbx_seq_one_letter_code
_entity_poly.pdbx_strand_id
1 'polypeptide(L)'
;LLVRNLAKNLKKLQIDIAIGFLPATNVYTILACKMAKIPSIISERANPEFNRINKVWHTIRKLVYPYAHCLVVQTEGTKNYFKHYVNSKIQIIKNPNNTELLDKRDANTPKENIIL
;
A
#
# COMPACT_ATOMS: atom_id res chain seq x y z
N LEU A 1 20.42 -5.55 -6.11
CA LEU A 1 20.90 -6.09 -4.81
C LEU A 1 19.77 -6.26 -3.80
N LEU A 2 18.99 -5.20 -3.51
CA LEU A 2 17.93 -5.19 -2.48
C LEU A 2 16.84 -6.26 -2.67
N VAL A 3 16.13 -6.27 -3.81
CA VAL A 3 15.04 -7.23 -4.07
C VAL A 3 15.50 -8.69 -3.93
N ARG A 4 16.71 -8.99 -4.41
CA ARG A 4 17.30 -10.33 -4.29
C ARG A 4 17.55 -10.70 -2.83
N ASN A 5 18.02 -9.76 -2.01
CA ASN A 5 18.22 -10.00 -0.58
C ASN A 5 16.89 -10.17 0.15
N LEU A 6 15.85 -9.39 -0.19
CA LEU A 6 14.50 -9.59 0.32
C LEU A 6 13.97 -10.99 -0.04
N ALA A 7 14.04 -11.38 -1.31
CA ALA A 7 13.60 -12.70 -1.77
C ALA A 7 14.35 -13.86 -1.08
N LYS A 8 15.66 -13.71 -0.84
CA LYS A 8 16.45 -14.68 -0.08
C LYS A 8 15.97 -14.79 1.37
N ASN A 9 15.70 -13.67 2.03
CA ASN A 9 15.20 -13.69 3.41
C ASN A 9 13.79 -14.27 3.50
N LEU A 10 12.90 -13.95 2.55
CA LEU A 10 11.55 -14.53 2.48
C LEU A 10 11.61 -16.07 2.44
N LYS A 11 12.50 -16.64 1.59
CA LYS A 11 12.69 -18.10 1.52
C LYS A 11 13.33 -18.67 2.78
N LYS A 12 14.37 -18.02 3.30
CA LYS A 12 15.11 -18.48 4.50
C LYS A 12 14.19 -18.55 5.72
N LEU A 13 13.33 -17.55 5.88
CA LEU A 13 12.38 -17.45 6.98
C LEU A 13 11.08 -18.24 6.75
N GLN A 14 10.96 -18.97 5.63
CA GLN A 14 9.76 -19.76 5.29
C GLN A 14 8.48 -18.90 5.33
N ILE A 15 8.54 -17.68 4.78
CA ILE A 15 7.38 -16.78 4.76
C ILE A 15 6.36 -17.27 3.73
N ASP A 16 5.11 -17.47 4.15
CA ASP A 16 4.02 -17.88 3.26
C ASP A 16 3.43 -16.71 2.47
N ILE A 17 3.47 -15.49 3.00
CA ILE A 17 2.91 -14.28 2.38
C ILE A 17 3.59 -13.03 2.92
N ALA A 18 3.77 -12.01 2.08
CA ALA A 18 4.29 -10.72 2.53
C ALA A 18 3.33 -9.55 2.22
N ILE A 19 3.34 -8.55 3.10
CA ILE A 19 2.53 -7.34 2.99
C ILE A 19 3.44 -6.14 2.69
N GLY A 20 3.15 -5.44 1.60
CA GLY A 20 3.75 -4.14 1.27
C GLY A 20 2.88 -3.00 1.75
N PHE A 21 3.51 -1.90 2.17
CA PHE A 21 2.81 -0.70 2.60
C PHE A 21 3.54 0.55 2.07
N LEU A 22 2.83 1.42 1.37
CA LEU A 22 3.33 2.59 0.60
C LEU A 22 3.98 2.25 -0.76
N PRO A 23 3.98 3.19 -1.72
CA PRO A 23 4.31 2.90 -3.12
C PRO A 23 5.66 2.20 -3.38
N ALA A 24 6.75 2.71 -2.80
CA ALA A 24 8.07 2.15 -3.01
C ALA A 24 8.20 0.74 -2.41
N THR A 25 7.76 0.57 -1.17
CA THR A 25 7.73 -0.72 -0.48
C THR A 25 6.86 -1.72 -1.21
N ASN A 26 5.68 -1.31 -1.70
CA ASN A 26 4.78 -2.16 -2.47
C ASN A 26 5.49 -2.75 -3.70
N VAL A 27 6.23 -1.92 -4.45
CA VAL A 27 7.02 -2.36 -5.60
C VAL A 27 8.06 -3.41 -5.17
N TYR A 28 8.83 -3.13 -4.12
CA TYR A 28 9.85 -4.07 -3.65
C TYR A 28 9.26 -5.39 -3.13
N THR A 29 8.15 -5.33 -2.38
CA THR A 29 7.44 -6.51 -1.88
C THR A 29 6.96 -7.38 -3.03
N ILE A 30 6.33 -6.80 -4.05
CA ILE A 30 5.85 -7.57 -5.21
C ILE A 30 7.00 -8.27 -5.91
N LEU A 31 8.06 -7.53 -6.24
CA LEU A 31 9.21 -8.10 -6.95
C LEU A 31 9.90 -9.20 -6.13
N ALA A 32 10.07 -8.98 -4.83
CA ALA A 32 10.67 -9.95 -3.93
C ALA A 32 9.82 -11.22 -3.81
N CYS A 33 8.50 -11.08 -3.69
CA CYS A 33 7.56 -12.20 -3.60
C CYS A 33 7.49 -12.99 -4.91
N LYS A 34 7.49 -12.32 -6.06
CA LYS A 34 7.58 -12.99 -7.37
C LYS A 34 8.86 -13.81 -7.50
N MET A 35 10.01 -13.26 -7.09
CA MET A 35 11.28 -14.00 -7.06
C MET A 35 11.29 -15.14 -6.02
N ALA A 36 10.59 -14.95 -4.90
CA ALA A 36 10.46 -15.94 -3.84
C ALA A 36 9.43 -17.05 -4.15
N LYS A 37 8.55 -16.83 -5.13
CA LYS A 37 7.39 -17.67 -5.49
C LYS A 37 6.33 -17.75 -4.37
N ILE A 38 6.07 -16.64 -3.68
CA ILE A 38 5.03 -16.53 -2.65
C ILE A 38 4.02 -15.42 -3.02
N PRO A 39 2.79 -15.44 -2.49
CA PRO A 39 1.82 -14.36 -2.68
C PRO A 39 2.26 -13.05 -2.01
N SER A 40 1.78 -11.93 -2.56
CA SER A 40 1.97 -10.59 -2.02
C SER A 40 0.66 -9.82 -1.90
N ILE A 41 0.46 -9.18 -0.77
CA ILE A 41 -0.59 -8.18 -0.56
C ILE A 41 0.07 -6.82 -0.50
N ILE A 42 -0.47 -5.82 -1.18
CA ILE A 42 0.04 -4.44 -1.10
C ILE A 42 -1.03 -3.51 -0.58
N SER A 43 -0.64 -2.42 0.08
CA SER A 43 -1.57 -1.42 0.60
C SER A 43 -1.19 -0.01 0.13
N GLU A 44 -2.15 0.66 -0.50
CA GLU A 44 -2.05 2.06 -0.91
C GLU A 44 -2.88 2.95 0.02
N ARG A 45 -2.18 3.85 0.70
CA ARG A 45 -2.77 4.79 1.66
C ARG A 45 -2.67 6.24 1.22
N ALA A 46 -1.77 6.55 0.29
CA ALA A 46 -1.68 7.87 -0.31
C ALA A 46 -2.80 8.04 -1.35
N ASN A 47 -3.47 9.19 -1.37
CA ASN A 47 -4.36 9.50 -2.47
C ASN A 47 -3.52 9.76 -3.73
N PRO A 48 -3.61 8.92 -4.78
CA PRO A 48 -2.78 9.03 -5.97
C PRO A 48 -3.14 10.21 -6.88
N GLU A 49 -4.29 10.86 -6.66
CA GLU A 49 -4.72 12.05 -7.41
C GLU A 49 -4.00 13.31 -6.91
N PHE A 50 -3.74 13.40 -5.60
CA PHE A 50 -3.09 14.57 -4.97
C PHE A 50 -1.60 14.34 -4.70
N ASN A 51 -1.19 13.10 -4.42
CA ASN A 51 0.22 12.76 -4.22
C ASN A 51 0.89 12.49 -5.57
N ARG A 52 1.47 13.54 -6.17
CA ARG A 52 2.27 13.43 -7.38
C ARG A 52 3.59 12.72 -7.10
N ILE A 53 3.56 11.39 -7.20
CA ILE A 53 4.78 10.61 -7.40
C ILE A 53 5.43 11.02 -8.73
N ASN A 54 6.77 11.00 -8.78
CA ASN A 54 7.46 11.33 -10.03
C ASN A 54 7.05 10.35 -11.16
N LYS A 55 7.21 10.79 -12.42
CA LYS A 55 6.77 10.01 -13.59
C LYS A 55 7.39 8.61 -13.64
N VAL A 56 8.63 8.48 -13.19
CA VAL A 56 9.35 7.19 -13.13
C VAL A 56 8.63 6.21 -12.20
N TRP A 57 8.34 6.62 -10.97
CA TRP A 57 7.62 5.77 -10.01
C TRP A 57 6.20 5.47 -10.46
N HIS A 58 5.53 6.39 -11.17
CA HIS A 58 4.22 6.13 -11.75
C HIS A 58 4.26 4.98 -12.77
N THR A 59 5.24 5.00 -13.68
CA THR A 59 5.41 3.93 -14.67
C THR A 59 5.79 2.60 -14.01
N ILE A 60 6.74 2.61 -13.08
CA ILE A 60 7.12 1.40 -12.33
C ILE A 60 5.90 0.80 -11.63
N ARG A 61 5.09 1.63 -10.98
CA ARG A 61 3.87 1.18 -10.30
C ARG A 61 2.89 0.52 -11.25
N LYS A 62 2.63 1.14 -12.42
CA LYS A 62 1.75 0.58 -13.45
C LYS A 62 2.23 -0.79 -13.97
N LEU A 63 3.54 -0.98 -14.07
CA LEU A 63 4.13 -2.25 -14.51
C LEU A 63 4.15 -3.30 -13.40
N VAL A 64 4.39 -2.91 -12.15
CA VAL A 64 4.64 -3.85 -11.05
C VAL A 64 3.36 -4.25 -10.31
N TYR A 65 2.43 -3.33 -10.07
CA TYR A 65 1.21 -3.63 -9.30
C TYR A 65 0.30 -4.73 -9.87
N PRO A 66 0.19 -4.95 -11.20
CA PRO A 66 -0.57 -6.09 -11.73
C PRO A 66 -0.12 -7.45 -11.19
N TYR A 67 1.12 -7.54 -10.68
CA TYR A 67 1.71 -8.78 -10.16
C TYR A 67 1.41 -9.05 -8.68
N ALA A 68 0.77 -8.11 -7.95
CA ALA A 68 0.29 -8.38 -6.58
C ALA A 68 -0.91 -9.35 -6.59
N HIS A 69 -1.02 -10.18 -5.56
CA HIS A 69 -2.22 -11.03 -5.37
C HIS A 69 -3.42 -10.20 -4.92
N CYS A 70 -3.21 -9.19 -4.08
CA CYS A 70 -4.26 -8.29 -3.66
C CYS A 70 -3.74 -6.87 -3.42
N LEU A 71 -4.52 -5.87 -3.83
CA LEU A 71 -4.30 -4.47 -3.50
C LEU A 71 -5.36 -4.01 -2.50
N VAL A 72 -4.92 -3.52 -1.34
CA VAL A 72 -5.76 -2.93 -0.30
C VAL A 72 -5.73 -1.40 -0.42
N VAL A 73 -6.90 -0.79 -0.52
CA VAL A 73 -7.09 0.68 -0.56
C VAL A 73 -8.12 1.14 0.47
N GLN A 74 -8.19 2.45 0.71
CA GLN A 74 -9.05 3.01 1.78
C GLN A 74 -10.42 3.49 1.29
N THR A 75 -10.55 3.81 0.01
CA THR A 75 -11.74 4.47 -0.56
C THR A 75 -12.08 3.93 -1.95
N GLU A 76 -13.32 4.13 -2.39
CA GLU A 76 -13.74 3.76 -3.75
C GLU A 76 -13.03 4.61 -4.81
N GLY A 77 -12.73 5.89 -4.53
CA GLY A 77 -11.95 6.74 -5.45
C GLY A 77 -10.56 6.15 -5.74
N THR A 78 -9.86 5.73 -4.69
CA THR A 78 -8.55 5.07 -4.86
C THR A 78 -8.67 3.73 -5.58
N LYS A 79 -9.70 2.93 -5.29
CA LYS A 79 -9.97 1.68 -6.03
C LYS A 79 -10.20 1.95 -7.52
N ASN A 80 -11.01 2.95 -7.84
CA ASN A 80 -11.29 3.37 -9.21
C ASN A 80 -10.04 3.85 -9.95
N TYR A 81 -9.11 4.49 -9.26
CA TYR A 81 -7.83 4.87 -9.85
C TYR A 81 -6.97 3.65 -10.23
N PHE A 82 -6.86 2.65 -9.34
CA PHE A 82 -5.97 1.50 -9.57
C PHE A 82 -6.56 0.43 -10.49
N LYS A 83 -7.89 0.28 -10.57
CA LYS A 83 -8.55 -0.72 -11.43
C LYS A 83 -8.19 -0.58 -12.92
N HIS A 84 -7.69 0.59 -13.34
CA HIS A 84 -7.27 0.84 -14.72
C HIS A 84 -6.04 0.05 -15.16
N TYR A 85 -5.23 -0.45 -14.21
CA TYR A 85 -4.02 -1.22 -14.53
C TYR A 85 -3.73 -2.35 -13.53
N VAL A 86 -4.47 -2.45 -12.43
CA VAL A 86 -4.37 -3.59 -11.51
C VAL A 86 -5.52 -4.54 -11.79
N ASN A 87 -5.18 -5.71 -12.34
CA ASN A 87 -6.16 -6.73 -12.72
C ASN A 87 -6.45 -7.75 -11.60
N SER A 88 -5.66 -7.73 -10.51
CA SER A 88 -5.87 -8.59 -9.34
C SER A 88 -6.94 -8.02 -8.40
N LYS A 89 -7.26 -8.76 -7.34
CA LYS A 89 -8.29 -8.38 -6.37
C LYS A 89 -7.94 -7.04 -5.72
N ILE A 90 -8.82 -6.04 -5.85
CA ILE A 90 -8.72 -4.76 -5.11
C ILE A 90 -9.74 -4.76 -3.98
N GLN A 91 -9.29 -4.71 -2.74
CA GLN A 91 -10.13 -4.71 -1.55
C GLN A 91 -10.12 -3.34 -0.88
N ILE A 92 -11.28 -2.84 -0.49
CA ILE A 92 -11.39 -1.65 0.35
C ILE A 92 -11.34 -2.09 1.81
N ILE A 93 -10.35 -1.56 2.55
CA ILE A 93 -10.24 -1.65 4.00
C ILE A 93 -10.05 -0.21 4.50
N LYS A 94 -11.11 0.35 5.07
CA LYS A 94 -11.09 1.71 5.65
C LYS A 94 -10.07 1.76 6.80
N ASN A 95 -9.51 2.94 7.05
CA ASN A 95 -8.75 3.11 8.29
C ASN A 95 -9.68 2.86 9.49
N PRO A 96 -9.16 2.23 10.55
CA PRO A 96 -9.91 2.06 11.78
C PRO A 96 -10.18 3.44 12.37
N ASN A 97 -11.45 3.77 12.53
CA ASN A 97 -11.88 4.96 13.25
C ASN A 97 -12.36 4.50 14.62
N ASN A 98 -11.74 4.98 15.69
CA ASN A 98 -12.20 4.71 17.05
C ASN A 98 -13.35 5.66 17.37
N THR A 99 -14.57 5.14 17.39
CA THR A 99 -15.78 5.92 17.67
C THR A 99 -15.75 6.53 19.06
N GLU A 100 -15.23 5.82 20.07
CA GLU A 100 -15.14 6.35 21.44
C GLU A 100 -14.21 7.58 21.54
N LEU A 101 -13.11 7.59 20.78
CA LEU A 101 -12.24 8.77 20.70
C LEU A 101 -12.88 9.91 19.90
N LEU A 102 -13.69 9.58 18.91
CA LEU A 102 -14.44 10.58 18.13
C LEU A 102 -15.53 11.23 18.98
N ASP A 103 -16.21 10.46 19.83
CA ASP A 103 -17.27 10.97 20.72
C ASP A 103 -16.70 11.83 21.85
N LYS A 104 -15.46 11.55 22.29
CA LYS A 104 -14.71 12.38 23.25
C LYS A 104 -14.10 13.63 22.63
N ARG A 105 -14.24 13.84 21.32
CA ARG A 105 -13.68 15.00 20.63
C ARG A 105 -14.53 16.22 20.95
N ASP A 106 -14.01 17.09 21.80
CA ASP A 106 -14.61 18.42 21.99
C ASP A 106 -14.33 19.29 20.75
N ALA A 107 -15.40 19.65 20.05
CA ALA A 107 -15.34 20.51 18.87
C ALA A 107 -14.93 21.95 19.19
N ASN A 108 -15.02 22.35 20.47
CA ASN A 108 -14.62 23.66 20.97
C ASN A 108 -13.15 23.71 21.41
N THR A 109 -12.45 22.58 21.46
CA THR A 109 -11.02 22.56 21.76
C THR A 109 -10.27 23.43 20.74
N PRO A 110 -9.57 24.49 21.18
CA PRO A 110 -8.79 25.34 20.30
C PRO A 110 -7.80 24.48 19.50
N LYS A 111 -7.82 24.62 18.17
CA LYS A 111 -6.79 24.00 17.34
C LYS A 111 -5.50 24.79 17.51
N GLU A 112 -4.55 24.23 18.24
CA GLU A 112 -3.21 24.79 18.34
C GLU A 112 -2.36 24.33 17.14
N ASN A 113 -1.61 25.25 16.56
CA ASN A 113 -0.64 24.93 15.53
C ASN A 113 0.61 24.36 16.19
N ILE A 114 0.58 23.07 16.52
CA ILE A 114 1.73 22.34 17.02
C ILE A 114 2.55 21.88 15.81
N ILE A 115 3.76 22.42 15.67
CA ILE A 115 4.76 21.88 14.74
C ILE A 115 5.51 20.79 15.52
N LEU A 116 5.29 19.53 15.13
CA LEU A 116 5.99 18.36 15.66
C LEU A 116 7.32 18.12 14.95
#